data_AF-A0A950RSJ1-F1
#
_entry.id   AF-A0A950RSJ1-F1
#
_cell.length_a   1.000
_cell.length_b   1.000
_cell.length_c   1.000
_cell.angle_alpha   90.00
_cell.angle_beta   90.00
_cell.angle_gamma   90.00
#
_symmetry.space_group_name_H-M   'P 1'
#
loop_
_entity.id
_entity.type
_entity.pdbx_description
1 polymer ?
#
loop_
_entity_poly.entity_id
_entity_poly.type
_entity_poly.pdbx_seq_one_letter_code
_entity_poly.pdbx_strand_id
1 'polypeptide(L)' 'MAVTKQEIIAALRQAYNMEVETVINYLANSLHLEGVRAEFIKQALATDIQEELGHAQQLGNRIKQL' A
#
# COMPACT_ATOMS: atom_id res chain seq x y z
N MET A 1 -15.33 -3.03 26.08
CA MET A 1 -15.61 -4.29 25.36
C MET A 1 -14.31 -4.79 24.75
N ALA A 2 -14.07 -6.10 24.73
CA ALA A 2 -12.92 -6.67 24.03
C ALA A 2 -13.16 -6.62 22.52
N VAL A 3 -12.15 -6.23 21.74
CA VAL A 3 -12.23 -6.22 20.27
C VAL A 3 -12.44 -7.66 19.78
N THR A 4 -13.44 -7.84 18.93
CA THR A 4 -13.76 -9.12 18.32
C THR A 4 -12.82 -9.43 17.15
N LYS A 5 -12.66 -10.72 16.84
CA LYS A 5 -11.91 -11.15 15.67
C LYS A 5 -12.43 -10.53 14.36
N GLN A 6 -13.74 -10.35 14.24
CA GLN A 6 -14.37 -9.75 13.06
C GLN A 6 -13.99 -8.27 12.90
N GLU A 7 -13.94 -7.51 13.99
CA GLU A 7 -13.47 -6.12 13.98
C GLU A 7 -11.99 -6.03 13.59
N ILE A 8 -11.15 -6.96 14.05
CA ILE A 8 -9.74 -7.02 13.63
C ILE A 8 -9.63 -7.30 12.12
N ILE A 9 -10.38 -8.28 11.60
CA ILE A 9 -10.38 -8.61 10.17
C ILE A 9 -10.88 -7.42 9.34
N ALA A 10 -11.90 -6.70 9.81
CA ALA A 10 -12.42 -5.51 9.13
C ALA A 10 -11.36 -4.40 9.05
N ALA A 11 -10.67 -4.11 10.16
CA ALA A 11 -9.59 -3.13 10.18
C ALA A 11 -8.42 -3.53 9.27
N LEU A 12 -8.02 -4.81 9.28
CA LEU A 12 -6.95 -5.31 8.40
C LEU A 12 -7.33 -5.22 6.92
N ARG A 13 -8.60 -5.49 6.57
CA ARG A 13 -9.09 -5.32 5.20
C ARG A 13 -9.08 -3.86 4.76
N GLN A 14 -9.45 -2.95 5.67
CA GLN A 14 -9.36 -1.53 5.40
C GLN A 14 -7.91 -1.12 5.14
N ALA A 15 -6.97 -1.52 6.00
CA ALA A 15 -5.54 -1.28 5.81
C ALA A 15 -5.05 -1.85 4.48
N TYR A 16 -5.39 -3.09 4.17
CA TYR A 16 -5.02 -3.74 2.90
C TYR A 16 -5.46 -2.91 1.68
N ASN A 17 -6.70 -2.43 1.69
CA ASN A 17 -7.22 -1.62 0.59
C ASN A 17 -6.49 -0.27 0.48
N MET A 18 -6.14 0.35 1.62
CA MET A 18 -5.37 1.60 1.62
C MET A 18 -4.00 1.40 0.97
N GLU A 19 -3.28 0.31 1.30
CA GLU A 19 -1.96 0.07 0.69
C GLU A 19 -2.07 -0.18 -0.83
N VAL A 20 -3.10 -0.92 -1.27
CA VAL A 20 -3.35 -1.14 -2.70
C VAL A 20 -3.69 0.18 -3.41
N GLU A 21 -4.48 1.05 -2.80
CA GLU A 21 -4.78 2.38 -3.33
C GLU A 21 -3.51 3.24 -3.43
N THR A 22 -2.65 3.20 -2.41
CA THR A 22 -1.36 3.90 -2.42
C THR A 22 -0.46 3.41 -3.57
N VAL A 23 -0.37 2.09 -3.80
CA VAL A 23 0.37 1.53 -4.95
C VAL A 23 -0.15 2.07 -6.28
N ILE A 24 -1.48 2.10 -6.46
CA ILE A 24 -2.10 2.63 -7.68
C ILE A 24 -1.76 4.12 -7.86
N ASN A 25 -1.84 4.90 -6.78
CA ASN A 25 -1.55 6.32 -6.79
C ASN A 25 -0.08 6.60 -7.15
N TYR A 26 0.88 5.85 -6.56
CA TYR A 26 2.29 6.01 -6.87
C TYR A 26 2.63 5.59 -8.29
N LEU A 27 2.02 4.51 -8.80
CA LEU A 27 2.17 4.11 -10.20
C LEU A 27 1.67 5.23 -11.13
N ALA A 28 0.45 5.74 -10.90
CA ALA A 28 -0.14 6.80 -11.70
C ALA A 28 0.72 8.08 -11.68
N ASN A 29 1.18 8.49 -10.50
CA ASN A 29 2.02 9.68 -10.33
C ASN A 29 3.37 9.51 -11.01
N SER A 30 3.96 8.30 -11.02
CA SER A 30 5.28 8.05 -11.61
C SER A 30 5.33 8.19 -13.14
N LEU A 31 4.19 8.11 -13.84
CA LEU A 31 4.09 8.13 -15.30
C LEU A 31 4.15 9.53 -15.92
N HIS A 32 3.66 10.54 -15.19
CA HIS A 32 3.50 11.90 -15.71
C HIS A 32 4.48 12.91 -15.07
N LEU A 33 5.62 12.44 -14.54
CA LEU A 33 6.63 13.32 -13.95
C LEU A 33 7.51 13.96 -15.01
N GLU A 34 7.58 15.29 -14.97
CA GLU A 34 8.45 16.10 -15.82
C GLU A 34 9.25 17.11 -14.98
N GLY A 35 10.40 17.55 -15.51
CA GLY A 35 11.25 18.56 -14.89
C GLY A 35 12.51 18.01 -14.21
N VAL A 36 13.31 18.92 -13.66
CA VAL A 36 14.71 18.68 -13.23
C VAL A 36 14.84 17.55 -12.19
N ARG A 37 13.80 17.31 -11.38
CA ARG A 37 13.80 16.29 -10.31
C ARG A 37 13.00 15.04 -10.65
N ALA A 38 12.43 14.93 -11.85
CA ALA A 38 11.51 13.86 -12.21
C ALA A 38 12.13 12.47 -12.02
N GLU A 39 13.38 12.28 -12.44
CA GLU A 39 14.06 10.99 -12.34
C GLU A 39 14.30 10.55 -10.89
N PHE A 40 14.67 11.47 -10.02
CA PHE A 40 14.84 11.19 -8.59
C PHE A 40 13.50 10.81 -7.94
N ILE A 41 12.44 11.56 -8.24
CA ILE A 41 11.10 11.28 -7.69
C ILE A 41 10.58 9.94 -8.20
N LYS A 42 10.82 9.61 -9.47
CA LYS A 42 10.43 8.33 -10.06
C LYS A 42 11.13 7.15 -9.36
N GLN A 43 12.41 7.27 -9.02
CA GLN A 43 13.15 6.26 -8.28
C GLN A 43 12.65 6.10 -6.83
N ALA A 44 12.32 7.22 -6.17
CA ALA A 44 11.69 7.20 -4.85
C ALA A 44 10.33 6.48 -4.90
N LEU A 45 9.43 6.89 -5.80
CA LEU A 45 8.13 6.24 -5.98
C LEU A 45 8.25 4.75 -6.34
N ALA A 46 9.25 4.35 -7.14
CA ALA A 46 9.48 2.95 -7.46
C ALA A 46 9.84 2.10 -6.22
N THR A 47 10.59 2.68 -5.28
CA THR A 47 10.90 2.06 -3.99
C THR A 47 9.62 1.95 -3.15
N ASP A 48 8.88 3.05 -3.02
CA ASP A 48 7.68 3.11 -2.20
C ASP A 48 6.58 2.16 -2.73
N ILE A 49 6.43 2.01 -4.05
CA ILE A 49 5.51 1.03 -4.66
C ILE A 49 5.80 -0.40 -4.17
N GLN A 50 7.07 -0.79 -4.10
CA GLN A 50 7.45 -2.12 -3.63
C GLN A 50 7.20 -2.29 -2.14
N GLU A 51 7.44 -1.24 -1.36
CA GLU A 51 7.19 -1.22 0.09
C GLU A 51 5.69 -1.42 0.39
N GLU A 52 4.81 -0.62 -0.22
CA GLU A 52 3.36 -0.72 0.02
C GLU A 52 2.76 -2.02 -0.52
N LEU A 53 3.29 -2.53 -1.64
CA LEU A 53 2.90 -3.86 -2.12
C LEU A 53 3.29 -4.94 -1.09
N GLY A 54 4.46 -4.81 -0.45
CA GLY A 54 4.90 -5.66 0.65
C GLY A 54 3.95 -5.58 1.84
N HIS A 55 3.55 -4.38 2.25
CA HIS A 55 2.57 -4.17 3.33
C HIS A 55 1.22 -4.84 3.01
N ALA A 56 0.69 -4.64 1.80
CA ALA A 56 -0.54 -5.28 1.35
C ALA A 56 -0.45 -6.81 1.42
N GLN A 57 0.67 -7.41 0.98
CA GLN A 57 0.89 -8.86 1.07
C GLN A 57 0.91 -9.35 2.53
N GLN A 58 1.58 -8.64 3.42
CA GLN A 58 1.63 -8.98 4.85
C GLN A 58 0.23 -8.93 5.49
N LEU A 59 -0.53 -7.87 5.22
CA LEU A 59 -1.92 -7.71 5.70
C LEU A 59 -2.82 -8.83 5.17
N GLY A 60 -2.74 -9.14 3.87
CA GLY A 60 -3.49 -10.25 3.26
C GLY A 60 -3.17 -11.61 3.89
N ASN A 61 -1.88 -11.88 4.12
CA ASN A 61 -1.45 -13.08 4.83
C ASN A 61 -1.98 -13.14 6.26
N ARG A 62 -2.01 -12.00 6.96
CA ARG A 62 -2.56 -11.94 8.33
C ARG A 62 -4.06 -12.19 8.36
N ILE A 63 -4.82 -11.61 7.43
CA ILE A 63 -6.27 -11.86 7.29
C ILE A 63 -6.54 -13.36 7.08
N LYS A 64 -5.73 -14.03 6.24
CA LYS A 64 -5.87 -15.47 5.97
C LYS A 64 -5.64 -16.33 7.22
N GLN A 65 -4.73 -15.93 8.11
CA GLN A 65 -4.41 -16.67 9.33
C GLN A 65 -5.44 -16.52 10.45
N LEU A 66 -6.20 -15.42 10.43
CA LEU A 66 -7.23 -15.13 11.41
C LEU A 66 -8.53 -15.81 11.00
#